data_AF-A0A2A5WS45-F1
#
_entry.id   AF-A0A2A5WS45-F1
#
_cell.length_a   1.000
_cell.length_b   1.000
_cell.length_c   1.000
_cell.angle_alpha   90.00
_cell.angle_beta   90.00
_cell.angle_gamma   90.00
#
_symmetry.space_group_name_H-M   'P 1'
#
loop_
_entity.id
_entity.type
_entity.pdbx_description
1 polymer ?
#
loop_
_entity_poly.entity_id
_entity_poly.type
_entity_poly.pdbx_seq_one_letter_code
_entity_poly.pdbx_strand_id
1 'polypeptide(L)'
;MSRVTKSGKPAETRFQVIEQEGDYSLVNAWPVTGRTHQIRVHSAYLGHPVAGDDRYAERSQLNLDRQRGHSRLMLHARELKLSLPELHLDVHADSDIDFLNQ
;
A
#
# COMPACT_ATOMS: atom_id res chain seq x y z
N MET A 1 -6.70 -11.85 12.48
CA MET A 1 -6.33 -11.05 11.29
C MET A 1 -7.26 -9.85 11.19
N SER A 2 -6.77 -8.67 10.82
CA SER A 2 -7.65 -7.51 10.56
C SER A 2 -8.45 -7.77 9.28
N ARG A 3 -9.75 -7.48 9.29
CA ARG A 3 -10.65 -7.65 8.13
C ARG A 3 -11.66 -6.50 8.10
N VAL A 4 -12.18 -6.18 6.92
CA VAL A 4 -13.29 -5.22 6.79
C VAL A 4 -14.56 -5.86 7.35
N THR A 5 -15.18 -5.21 8.32
CA THR A 5 -16.41 -5.68 8.98
C THR A 5 -17.31 -4.49 9.30
N LYS A 6 -18.64 -4.71 9.31
CA LYS A 6 -19.62 -3.65 9.63
C LYS A 6 -19.46 -3.07 11.04
N SER A 7 -18.94 -3.85 11.97
CA SER A 7 -18.65 -3.45 13.36
C SER A 7 -17.21 -2.97 13.58
N GLY A 8 -16.42 -2.83 12.52
CA GLY A 8 -15.03 -2.39 12.59
C GLY A 8 -14.91 -0.91 12.97
N LYS A 9 -13.72 -0.50 13.42
CA LYS A 9 -13.41 0.93 13.61
C LYS A 9 -13.45 1.64 12.25
N PRO A 10 -14.02 2.86 12.16
CA PRO A 10 -13.98 3.65 10.94
C PRO A 10 -12.54 3.83 10.44
N ALA A 11 -12.37 3.63 9.13
CA ALA A 11 -11.10 3.74 8.44
C ALA A 11 -11.31 4.27 7.02
N GLU A 12 -10.47 5.20 6.57
CA GLU A 12 -10.52 5.78 5.23
C GLU A 12 -9.10 5.83 4.64
N THR A 13 -8.94 5.31 3.42
CA THR A 13 -7.73 5.42 2.62
C THR A 13 -8.12 5.94 1.25
N ARG A 14 -7.41 6.95 0.76
CA ARG A 14 -7.56 7.47 -0.61
C ARG A 14 -6.49 6.85 -1.49
N PHE A 15 -6.87 6.41 -2.68
CA PHE A 15 -5.97 5.80 -3.64
C PHE A 15 -5.98 6.62 -4.93
N GLN A 16 -4.80 6.78 -5.54
CA GLN A 16 -4.65 7.34 -6.88
C GLN A 16 -3.70 6.45 -7.67
N VAL A 17 -4.18 5.93 -8.80
CA VAL A 17 -3.34 5.21 -9.75
C VAL A 17 -2.38 6.20 -10.41
N ILE A 18 -1.09 5.90 -10.35
CA ILE A 18 -0.02 6.66 -11.00
C ILE A 18 0.29 6.04 -12.35
N GLU A 19 0.39 4.72 -12.39
CA GLU A 19 0.80 3.93 -13.55
C GLU A 19 0.16 2.54 -13.48
N GLN A 20 -0.12 1.96 -14.65
CA GLN A 20 -0.63 0.60 -14.78
C GLN A 20 0.21 -0.16 -15.80
N GLU A 21 0.64 -1.35 -15.43
CA GLU A 21 1.40 -2.23 -16.30
C GLU A 21 0.97 -3.69 -16.08
N GLY A 22 0.45 -4.31 -17.14
CA GLY A 22 -0.04 -5.68 -17.09
C GLY A 22 -1.05 -5.89 -15.96
N ASP A 23 -0.73 -6.80 -15.05
CA ASP A 23 -1.57 -7.17 -13.90
C ASP A 23 -1.35 -6.29 -12.66
N TYR A 24 -0.46 -5.29 -12.73
CA TYR A 24 -0.08 -4.44 -11.61
C TYR A 24 -0.40 -2.97 -11.84
N SER A 25 -0.51 -2.22 -10.76
CA SER A 25 -0.64 -0.77 -10.80
C SER A 25 0.15 -0.15 -9.68
N LEU A 26 0.93 0.87 -10.01
CA LEU A 26 1.58 1.73 -9.02
C LEU A 26 0.55 2.75 -8.53
N VAL A 27 0.37 2.80 -7.20
CA VAL A 27 -0.69 3.58 -6.58
C VAL A 27 -0.14 4.41 -5.43
N ASN A 28 -0.48 5.70 -5.42
CA ASN A 28 -0.36 6.51 -4.21
C ASN A 28 -1.50 6.17 -3.26
N ALA A 29 -1.17 5.90 -1.99
CA ALA A 29 -2.15 5.63 -0.95
C ALA A 29 -2.01 6.64 0.21
N TRP A 30 -3.06 7.38 0.50
CA TRP A 30 -3.12 8.31 1.63
C TRP A 30 -4.08 7.77 2.69
N PRO A 31 -3.57 7.18 3.79
CA PRO A 31 -4.41 6.79 4.91
C PRO A 31 -4.87 8.05 5.67
N VAL A 32 -6.16 8.37 5.59
CA VAL A 32 -6.77 9.48 6.35
C VAL A 32 -6.84 9.13 7.85
N THR A 33 -6.97 7.84 8.14
CA THR A 33 -6.86 7.26 9.48
C THR A 33 -5.65 6.33 9.58
N GLY A 34 -5.10 6.11 10.77
CA GLY A 34 -3.91 5.25 10.98
C GLY A 34 -4.18 3.87 11.58
N ARG A 35 -5.10 3.06 11.02
CA ARG A 35 -5.39 1.71 11.57
C ARG A 35 -4.29 0.70 11.17
N THR A 36 -4.10 -0.33 12.00
CA THR A 36 -3.12 -1.39 11.73
C THR A 36 -3.41 -2.09 10.40
N HIS A 37 -2.41 -2.14 9.51
CA HIS A 37 -2.51 -2.72 8.17
C HIS A 37 -3.58 -2.10 7.26
N GLN A 38 -4.03 -0.87 7.54
CA GLN A 38 -5.19 -0.29 6.86
C GLN A 38 -5.09 -0.32 5.33
N ILE A 39 -3.97 0.16 4.76
CA ILE A 39 -3.76 0.19 3.31
C ILE A 39 -3.85 -1.23 2.73
N ARG A 40 -3.15 -2.19 3.34
CA ARG A 40 -3.11 -3.60 2.92
C ARG A 40 -4.50 -4.26 2.94
N VAL A 41 -5.26 -4.04 4.02
CA VAL A 41 -6.61 -4.58 4.17
C VAL A 41 -7.58 -3.95 3.17
N HIS A 42 -7.49 -2.62 2.98
CA HIS A 42 -8.36 -1.91 2.04
C HIS A 42 -8.08 -2.31 0.60
N SER A 43 -6.81 -2.41 0.19
CA SER A 43 -6.45 -2.79 -1.17
C SER A 43 -6.91 -4.23 -1.48
N ALA A 44 -6.68 -5.16 -0.56
CA ALA A 44 -7.19 -6.54 -0.68
C ALA A 44 -8.72 -6.61 -0.71
N TYR A 45 -9.40 -5.81 0.12
CA TYR A 45 -10.87 -5.71 0.11
C TYR A 45 -11.42 -5.20 -1.23
N LEU A 46 -10.69 -4.32 -1.92
CA LEU A 46 -11.02 -3.85 -3.26
C LEU A 46 -10.68 -4.86 -4.36
N GLY A 47 -10.11 -6.02 -4.03
CA GLY A 47 -9.68 -7.04 -4.99
C GLY A 47 -8.26 -6.84 -5.54
N HIS A 48 -7.53 -5.84 -5.04
CA HIS A 48 -6.18 -5.49 -5.48
C HIS A 48 -5.20 -5.53 -4.29
N PRO A 49 -4.85 -6.72 -3.77
CA PRO A 49 -3.90 -6.83 -2.66
C PRO A 49 -2.53 -6.24 -3.06
N VAL A 50 -1.78 -5.76 -2.07
CA VAL A 50 -0.42 -5.25 -2.31
C VAL A 50 0.47 -6.40 -2.77
N ALA A 51 1.28 -6.19 -3.81
CA ALA A 51 2.23 -7.19 -4.28
C ALA A 51 3.21 -7.60 -3.16
N GLY A 52 3.47 -8.90 -3.04
CA GLY A 52 4.30 -9.50 -2.01
C GLY A 52 3.68 -9.50 -0.60
N ASP A 53 2.38 -9.22 -0.47
CA ASP A 53 1.66 -9.27 0.81
C ASP A 53 1.27 -10.69 1.21
N ASP A 54 2.12 -11.34 1.99
CA ASP A 54 1.96 -12.72 2.47
C ASP A 54 0.71 -13.01 3.32
N ARG A 55 -0.03 -11.96 3.73
CA ARG A 55 -1.14 -12.06 4.68
C ARG A 55 -2.50 -11.82 4.06
N TYR A 56 -2.58 -10.92 3.08
CA TYR A 56 -3.84 -10.50 2.48
C TYR A 56 -3.96 -10.83 0.99
N ALA A 57 -2.89 -11.33 0.36
CA ALA A 57 -2.94 -11.89 -0.98
C ALA A 57 -3.20 -13.41 -0.96
N GLU A 58 -3.79 -13.92 -2.04
CA GLU A 58 -3.94 -15.35 -2.27
C GLU A 58 -2.60 -16.01 -2.62
N ARG A 59 -2.44 -17.31 -2.33
CA ARG A 59 -1.19 -18.02 -2.59
C ARG A 59 -0.77 -18.01 -4.07
N SER A 60 -1.75 -18.01 -4.98
CA SER A 60 -1.51 -17.90 -6.42
C SER A 60 -0.92 -16.54 -6.81
N GLN A 61 -1.46 -15.46 -6.23
CA GLN A 61 -0.95 -14.09 -6.42
C GLN A 61 0.48 -13.97 -5.89
N LEU A 62 0.74 -14.47 -4.68
CA LEU A 62 2.10 -14.45 -4.11
C LEU A 62 3.14 -15.18 -4.95
N ASN A 63 2.75 -16.27 -5.62
CA ASN A 63 3.65 -16.98 -6.52
C ASN A 63 3.93 -16.15 -7.79
N LEU A 64 2.92 -15.45 -8.32
CA LEU A 64 3.08 -14.55 -9.47
C LEU A 64 3.95 -13.35 -9.12
N ASP A 65 3.69 -12.74 -7.96
CA ASP A 65 4.49 -11.65 -7.39
C ASP A 65 5.97 -12.03 -7.35
N ARG A 66 6.29 -13.20 -6.79
CA ARG A 66 7.68 -13.71 -6.73
C ARG A 66 8.30 -13.95 -8.10
N GLN A 67 7.54 -14.48 -9.06
CA GLN A 67 8.04 -14.67 -10.43
C GLN A 67 8.34 -13.35 -11.13
N ARG A 68 7.63 -12.27 -10.76
CA ARG A 68 7.85 -10.91 -11.25
C ARG A 68 8.94 -10.15 -10.48
N GLY A 69 9.46 -10.71 -9.39
CA GLY A 69 10.50 -10.07 -8.56
C GLY A 69 9.97 -9.37 -7.32
N HIS A 70 8.65 -9.32 -7.09
CA HIS A 70 8.02 -8.79 -5.89
C HIS A 70 8.13 -9.78 -4.71
N SER A 71 9.34 -9.99 -4.22
CA SER A 71 9.64 -10.96 -3.15
C SER A 71 9.35 -10.46 -1.74
N ARG A 72 9.06 -9.16 -1.58
CA ARG A 72 8.74 -8.48 -0.32
C ARG A 72 7.46 -7.65 -0.46
N LEU A 73 6.93 -7.16 0.65
CA LEU A 73 5.80 -6.24 0.64
C LEU A 73 6.15 -4.97 -0.13
N MET A 74 5.46 -4.74 -1.25
CA MET A 74 5.62 -3.56 -2.11
C MET A 74 4.81 -2.37 -1.58
N LEU A 75 5.06 -1.99 -0.32
CA LEU A 75 4.47 -0.82 0.32
C LEU A 75 5.58 0.05 0.91
N HIS A 76 5.69 1.28 0.43
CA HIS A 76 6.74 2.23 0.82
C HIS A 76 6.15 3.53 1.36
N ALA A 77 6.66 3.99 2.50
CA ALA A 77 6.27 5.27 3.09
C ALA A 77 7.10 6.39 2.43
N ARG A 78 6.66 6.82 1.24
CA ARG A 78 7.40 7.77 0.39
C ARG A 78 7.43 9.20 0.93
N GLU A 79 6.36 9.67 1.56
CA GLU A 79 6.20 11.07 1.93
C GLU A 79 5.52 11.19 3.30
N LEU A 80 6.00 12.12 4.13
CA LEU A 80 5.31 12.58 5.34
C LEU A 80 5.32 14.10 5.38
N LYS A 81 4.11 14.68 5.33
CA LYS A 81 3.87 16.11 5.48
C LYS A 81 3.10 16.38 6.76
N LEU A 82 3.63 17.27 7.59
CA LEU A 82 3.00 17.72 8.82
C LEU A 82 3.11 19.24 8.92
N SER A 83 1.98 19.90 9.13
CA SER A 83 1.92 21.35 9.36
C SER A 83 1.24 21.61 10.70
N LEU A 84 2.02 22.10 11.65
CA LEU A 84 1.62 22.53 12.98
C LEU A 84 2.03 24.00 13.17
N PRO A 85 1.47 24.74 14.14
CA PRO A 85 1.75 26.17 14.32
C PRO A 85 3.24 26.53 14.38
N GLU A 86 4.07 25.66 14.95
CA GLU A 86 5.52 25.89 15.12
C GLU A 86 6.40 24.89 14.34
N LEU A 87 5.80 23.95 13.59
CA LEU A 87 6.53 22.90 12.89
C LEU A 87 5.95 22.68 11.50
N HIS A 88 6.77 22.91 10.49
CA HIS A 88 6.53 22.43 9.14
C HIS A 88 7.54 21.32 8.85
N LEU A 89 7.05 20.10 8.64
CA LEU A 89 7.84 18.95 8.25
C LEU A 89 7.36 18.50 6.87
N ASP A 90 8.28 18.47 5.92
CA ASP A 90 8.06 17.88 4.61
C ASP A 90 9.26 16.99 4.32
N VAL A 91 9.08 15.68 4.50
CA VAL A 91 10.13 14.69 4.31
C VAL A 91 9.72 13.67 3.26
N HIS A 92 10.69 13.35 2.41
CA HIS A 92 10.55 12.39 1.34
C HIS A 92 11.59 11.29 1.52
N ALA A 93 11.15 10.04 1.35
CA ALA A 93 12.01 8.90 1.19
C ALA A 93 11.94 8.46 -0.27
N ASP A 94 13.08 8.47 -0.96
CA ASP A 94 13.16 7.97 -2.33
C ASP A 94 12.62 6.55 -2.39
N SER A 95 11.97 6.23 -3.52
CA SER A 95 11.44 4.89 -3.73
C SER A 95 12.62 3.94 -3.85
N ASP A 96 12.53 2.82 -3.14
CA ASP A 96 13.55 1.78 -3.21
C ASP A 96 13.72 1.33 -4.66
N ILE A 97 14.93 0.94 -5.05
CA ILE A 97 15.25 0.57 -6.44
C ILE A 97 14.34 -0.53 -6.99
N ASP A 98 13.82 -1.36 -6.08
CA ASP A 98 12.85 -2.43 -6.32
C ASP A 98 11.51 -1.96 -6.91
N PHE A 99 11.14 -0.69 -6.74
CA PHE A 99 9.92 -0.09 -7.30
C PHE A 99 10.11 0.52 -8.70
N LEU A 100 11.36 0.78 -9.09
CA LEU A 100 11.69 1.61 -10.27
C LEU A 100 12.22 0.79 -11.47
N ASN A 101 12.62 -0.47 -11.26
CA ASN A 101 13.31 -1.30 -12.25
C ASN A 101 12.51 -2.55 -12.66
N GLN A 102 11.19 -2.45 -12.76
CA GLN A 102 10.35 -3.58 -13.21
C GLN A 102 9.75 -3.29 -14.56
#